data_AF-A0A932LCQ9-F1
#
_entry.id   AF-A0A932LCQ9-F1
#
_cell.length_a   1.000
_cell.length_b   1.000
_cell.length_c   1.000
_cell.angle_alpha   90.00
_cell.angle_beta   90.00
_cell.angle_gamma   90.00
#
_symmetry.space_group_name_H-M   'P 1'
#
loop_
_entity.id
_entity.type
_entity.pdbx_description
1 polymer ?
#
loop_
_entity_poly.entity_id
_entity_poly.type
_entity_poly.pdbx_seq_one_letter_code
_entity_poly.pdbx_strand_id
1 'polypeptide(L)'
;MPTLCRANTADTHYYRGNPNGTGYLKGTHLPTRPVVRWSYVPKAAGGGRAPTAHDPVAIEDGVVYCGDDLGRLYALSAEDGAVIWIHEHGQGQIFTPATIADDLIYFTCS
;
A
#
# COMPACT_ATOMS: atom_id res chain seq x y z
N MET A 1 -13.66 2.42 -30.56
CA MET A 1 -13.29 1.32 -29.66
C MET A 1 -12.65 1.92 -28.42
N PRO A 2 -13.19 1.75 -27.21
CA PRO A 2 -12.44 2.06 -26.00
C PRO A 2 -11.82 0.78 -25.45
N THR A 3 -10.53 0.87 -25.19
CA THR A 3 -9.67 -0.12 -24.56
C THR A 3 -10.25 -0.51 -23.20
N LEU A 4 -10.48 -1.81 -23.00
CA LEU A 4 -10.83 -2.39 -21.69
C LEU A 4 -9.71 -2.08 -20.70
N CYS A 5 -9.95 -1.19 -19.74
CA CYS A 5 -9.19 -1.14 -18.50
C CYS A 5 -9.34 -2.51 -17.85
N ARG A 6 -8.27 -3.29 -17.91
CA ARG A 6 -8.21 -4.61 -17.29
C ARG A 6 -8.01 -4.37 -15.80
N ALA A 7 -9.07 -3.96 -15.10
CA ALA A 7 -9.08 -3.80 -13.65
C ALA A 7 -8.55 -5.11 -13.05
N ASN A 8 -7.35 -5.04 -12.50
CA ASN A 8 -6.76 -6.20 -11.87
C ASN A 8 -7.52 -6.34 -10.55
N THR A 9 -7.89 -7.55 -10.14
CA THR A 9 -8.73 -7.77 -8.95
C THR A 9 -8.08 -7.33 -7.62
N ALA A 10 -6.94 -6.65 -7.67
CA ALA A 10 -6.19 -6.07 -6.55
C ALA A 10 -6.35 -4.55 -6.42
N ASP A 11 -6.91 -3.84 -7.42
CA ASP A 11 -7.08 -2.39 -7.37
C ASP A 11 -8.08 -2.03 -6.26
N THR A 12 -7.57 -1.37 -5.23
CA THR A 12 -8.27 -1.15 -3.95
C THR A 12 -8.25 0.33 -3.61
N HIS A 13 -9.30 1.04 -4.01
CA HIS A 13 -9.49 2.47 -3.67
C HIS A 13 -10.15 2.69 -2.29
N TYR A 14 -10.56 1.62 -1.61
CA TYR A 14 -11.29 1.67 -0.34
C TYR A 14 -10.50 1.03 0.81
N TYR A 15 -10.64 1.58 2.02
CA TYR A 15 -10.22 0.88 3.24
C TYR A 15 -10.78 -0.54 3.21
N ARG A 16 -9.88 -1.53 3.30
CA ARG A 16 -10.25 -2.95 3.31
C ARG A 16 -11.01 -3.40 2.04
N GLY A 17 -10.57 -3.01 0.85
CA GLY A 17 -10.90 -3.74 -0.39
C GLY A 17 -12.26 -3.45 -1.02
N ASN A 18 -13.23 -2.92 -0.28
CA ASN A 18 -14.59 -2.69 -0.77
C ASN A 18 -15.33 -1.62 0.03
N PRO A 19 -16.46 -1.08 -0.47
CA PRO A 19 -17.23 -0.04 0.22
C PRO A 19 -17.75 -0.43 1.61
N ASN A 20 -17.80 -1.73 1.92
CA ASN A 20 -18.25 -2.25 3.21
C ASN A 20 -17.09 -2.46 4.19
N GLY A 21 -15.85 -2.18 3.78
CA GLY A 21 -14.66 -2.28 4.62
C GLY A 21 -14.37 -3.70 5.14
N THR A 22 -14.66 -4.75 4.36
CA THR A 22 -14.56 -6.13 4.90
C THR A 22 -13.19 -6.78 4.74
N GLY A 23 -12.34 -6.26 3.86
CA GLY A 23 -11.00 -6.78 3.57
C GLY A 23 -11.03 -7.87 2.51
N TYR A 24 -12.20 -8.10 1.92
CA TYR A 24 -12.47 -9.19 1.00
C TYR A 24 -12.58 -8.66 -0.43
N LEU A 25 -11.67 -9.12 -1.31
CA LEU A 25 -11.72 -8.88 -2.75
C LEU A 25 -12.40 -10.07 -3.42
N LYS A 26 -13.58 -9.84 -4.01
CA LYS A 26 -14.41 -10.88 -4.63
C LYS A 26 -13.67 -11.51 -5.81
N GLY A 27 -13.63 -12.85 -5.86
CA GLY A 27 -12.97 -13.59 -6.95
C GLY A 27 -11.48 -13.91 -6.72
N THR A 28 -10.94 -13.54 -5.56
CA THR A 28 -9.60 -13.97 -5.15
C THR A 28 -9.63 -15.38 -4.56
N HIS A 29 -8.71 -16.25 -5.00
CA HIS A 29 -8.45 -17.55 -4.40
C HIS A 29 -6.95 -17.60 -4.07
N LEU A 30 -6.63 -17.67 -2.78
CA LEU A 30 -5.26 -17.91 -2.35
C LEU A 30 -4.86 -19.36 -2.70
N PRO A 31 -3.69 -19.60 -3.30
CA PRO A 31 -3.21 -20.96 -3.47
C PRO A 31 -3.10 -21.65 -2.11
N THR A 32 -3.32 -22.96 -2.07
CA THR A 32 -3.24 -23.78 -0.84
C THR A 32 -1.88 -23.71 -0.15
N ARG A 33 -0.83 -23.33 -0.88
CA ARG A 33 0.49 -22.96 -0.36
C ARG A 33 0.92 -21.63 -0.95
N PRO A 34 0.65 -20.49 -0.26
CA PRO A 34 1.18 -19.21 -0.69
C PRO A 34 2.70 -19.18 -0.50
N VAL A 35 3.38 -18.49 -1.41
CA VAL A 35 4.80 -18.17 -1.30
C VAL A 35 4.95 -16.66 -1.18
N VAL A 36 5.91 -16.22 -0.38
CA VAL A 36 6.27 -14.80 -0.30
C VAL A 36 6.86 -14.39 -1.65
N ARG A 37 6.22 -13.44 -2.33
CA ARG A 37 6.72 -12.91 -3.61
C ARG A 37 7.90 -11.99 -3.41
N TRP A 38 7.79 -11.06 -2.47
CA TRP A 38 8.85 -10.14 -2.08
C TRP A 38 8.62 -9.67 -0.63
N SER A 39 9.68 -9.12 -0.03
CA SER A 39 9.60 -8.37 1.22
C SER A 39 10.43 -7.11 1.10
N TYR A 40 9.95 -6.02 1.69
CA TYR A 40 10.66 -4.76 1.76
C TYR A 40 10.90 -4.39 3.22
N VAL A 41 12.13 -4.06 3.57
CA VAL A 41 12.52 -3.61 4.91
C VAL A 41 12.96 -2.15 4.82
N PRO A 42 12.15 -1.20 5.34
CA PRO A 42 12.52 0.19 5.40
C PRO A 42 13.82 0.41 6.17
N LYS A 43 14.69 1.31 5.67
CA LYS A 43 15.89 1.71 6.40
C LYS A 43 15.53 2.48 7.67
N ALA A 44 16.23 2.20 8.76
CA ALA A 44 16.13 3.00 9.99
C ALA A 44 16.58 4.45 9.74
N ALA A 45 15.87 5.42 10.32
CA ALA A 45 16.41 6.76 10.42
C ALA A 45 17.52 6.75 11.49
N GLY A 46 18.73 7.15 11.11
CA GLY A 46 19.77 7.57 12.06
C GLY A 46 20.17 6.58 13.15
N GLY A 47 20.35 5.29 12.84
CA GLY A 47 20.82 4.29 13.81
C GLY A 47 19.80 3.85 14.87
N GLY A 48 18.55 4.31 14.75
CA GLY A 48 17.42 3.90 15.60
C GLY A 48 16.77 2.58 15.15
N ARG A 49 15.61 2.28 15.74
CA ARG A 49 14.77 1.13 15.37
C ARG A 49 14.35 1.22 13.90
N ALA A 50 14.25 0.06 13.23
CA ALA A 50 13.65 -0.01 11.90
C ALA A 50 12.18 0.46 11.95
N PRO A 51 11.69 1.22 10.96
CA PRO A 51 10.31 1.67 10.94
C PRO A 51 9.35 0.48 10.89
N THR A 52 8.21 0.63 11.56
CA THR A 52 7.11 -0.34 11.49
C THR A 52 6.16 0.12 10.40
N ALA A 53 5.95 -0.72 9.39
CA ALA A 53 4.82 -0.55 8.48
C ALA A 53 3.52 -0.71 9.28
N HIS A 54 2.57 0.21 9.09
CA HIS A 54 1.24 0.13 9.69
C HIS A 54 0.18 -0.30 8.67
N ASP A 55 -0.91 -0.90 9.16
CA ASP A 55 -2.02 -1.36 8.32
C ASP A 55 -2.85 -0.18 7.80
N PRO A 56 -3.33 -0.15 6.54
CA PRO A 56 -3.16 -1.09 5.43
C PRO A 56 -2.53 -0.50 4.16
N VAL A 57 -2.10 -1.41 3.30
CA VAL A 57 -1.62 -1.13 1.95
C VAL A 57 -2.78 -0.81 1.01
N ALA A 58 -2.71 0.32 0.29
CA ALA A 58 -3.52 0.53 -0.90
C ALA A 58 -2.77 0.00 -2.14
N ILE A 59 -3.49 -0.59 -3.09
CA ILE A 59 -2.89 -1.06 -4.34
C ILE A 59 -3.67 -0.44 -5.50
N GLU A 60 -2.97 0.21 -6.42
CA GLU A 60 -3.56 0.73 -7.66
C GLU A 60 -2.53 0.69 -8.77
N ASP A 61 -2.94 0.20 -9.95
CA ASP A 61 -2.11 0.15 -11.16
C ASP A 61 -0.74 -0.51 -10.93
N GLY A 62 -0.72 -1.54 -10.07
CA GLY A 62 0.51 -2.28 -9.75
C GLY A 62 1.45 -1.55 -8.79
N VAL A 63 0.98 -0.52 -8.09
CA VAL A 63 1.74 0.18 -7.05
C VAL A 63 1.11 -0.09 -5.68
N VAL A 64 1.95 -0.43 -4.71
CA VAL A 64 1.64 -0.69 -3.30
C VAL A 64 2.01 0.54 -2.49
N TYR A 65 1.03 1.12 -1.80
CA TYR A 65 1.22 2.28 -0.94
C TYR A 65 1.19 1.89 0.53
N CYS A 66 2.22 2.24 1.30
CA CYS A 66 2.34 1.84 2.71
C CYS A 66 2.91 2.97 3.58
N GLY A 67 2.28 3.26 4.72
CA GLY A 67 2.79 4.21 5.71
C GLY A 67 3.58 3.55 6.83
N ASP A 68 4.51 4.29 7.44
CA ASP A 68 5.25 3.84 8.63
C ASP A 68 5.05 4.71 9.88
N ASP A 69 5.55 4.23 11.01
CA ASP A 69 5.57 4.92 12.32
C ASP A 69 6.52 6.11 12.40
N LEU A 70 7.27 6.40 11.33
CA LEU A 70 8.18 7.55 11.25
C LEU A 70 7.71 8.59 10.23
N GLY A 71 6.45 8.51 9.79
CA GLY A 71 5.84 9.53 8.94
C GLY A 71 6.22 9.41 7.48
N ARG A 72 6.61 8.21 7.03
CA ARG A 72 6.99 7.98 5.64
C ARG A 72 5.91 7.19 4.93
N LEU A 73 5.57 7.65 3.74
CA LEU A 73 4.71 6.95 2.79
C LEU A 73 5.57 6.39 1.67
N TYR A 74 5.47 5.08 1.46
CA TYR A 74 6.18 4.33 0.44
C TYR A 74 5.26 4.05 -0.74
N ALA A 75 5.75 4.21 -1.96
CA ALA A 75 5.18 3.59 -3.14
C ALA A 75 6.14 2.52 -3.66
N LEU A 76 5.69 1.28 -3.65
CA LEU A 76 6.46 0.11 -4.05
C LEU A 76 5.82 -0.53 -5.29
N SER A 77 6.63 -1.07 -6.18
CA SER A 77 6.14 -1.91 -7.26
C SER A 77 5.53 -3.20 -6.69
N ALA A 78 4.30 -3.53 -7.09
CA ALA A 78 3.63 -4.78 -6.69
C ALA A 78 4.31 -6.02 -7.29
N GLU A 79 5.08 -5.85 -8.37
CA GLU A 79 5.76 -6.94 -9.07
C GLU A 79 6.94 -7.50 -8.25
N ASP A 80 7.79 -6.61 -7.75
CA ASP A 80 9.10 -6.96 -7.18
C ASP A 80 9.42 -6.26 -5.84
N GLY A 81 8.56 -5.35 -5.37
CA GLY A 81 8.78 -4.59 -4.14
C GLY A 81 9.79 -3.45 -4.29
N ALA A 82 10.20 -3.10 -5.52
CA ALA A 82 11.11 -1.99 -5.76
C ALA A 82 10.48 -0.65 -5.33
N VAL A 83 11.28 0.20 -4.69
CA VAL A 83 10.82 1.55 -4.32
C VAL A 83 10.68 2.40 -5.56
N ILE A 84 9.46 2.88 -5.82
CA ILE A 84 9.17 3.86 -6.86
C ILE A 84 9.45 5.26 -6.31
N TRP A 85 8.90 5.57 -5.13
CA TRP A 85 9.19 6.80 -4.40
C TRP A 85 8.93 6.65 -2.90
N ILE A 86 9.46 7.61 -2.13
CA ILE A 86 9.21 7.77 -0.69
C ILE A 86 8.84 9.23 -0.45
N HIS A 87 7.72 9.45 0.25
CA HIS A 87 7.32 10.76 0.74
C HIS A 87 7.53 10.83 2.25
N GLU A 88 8.34 11.78 2.70
CA GLU A 88 8.61 12.01 4.12
C GLU A 88 7.76 13.18 4.61
N HIS A 89 6.73 12.89 5.40
CA HIS A 89 5.86 13.92 5.98
C HIS A 89 6.52 14.61 7.19
N GLY A 90 7.37 13.89 7.93
CA GLY A 90 8.10 14.43 9.10
C GLY A 90 7.72 13.72 10.40
N GLN A 91 7.71 14.49 11.51
CA GLN A 91 7.35 13.96 12.83
C GLN A 91 5.85 13.62 12.87
N GLY A 92 5.53 12.34 12.99
CA GLY A 92 4.16 11.86 13.12
C GLY A 92 3.98 10.48 12.50
N GLN A 93 2.97 9.73 12.95
CA GLN A 93 2.77 8.34 12.54
C GLN A 93 1.67 8.26 11.47
N ILE A 94 1.91 7.48 10.41
CA ILE A 94 0.87 7.18 9.42
C ILE A 94 0.25 5.84 9.78
N PHE A 95 -0.79 5.87 10.62
CA PHE A 95 -1.56 4.68 11.02
C PHE A 95 -2.75 4.40 10.12
N THR A 96 -3.08 5.33 9.22
CA THR A 96 -4.30 5.23 8.42
C THR A 96 -4.01 4.76 7.01
N PRO A 97 -4.97 4.06 6.38
CA PRO A 97 -4.87 3.71 4.97
C PRO A 97 -4.71 4.94 4.11
N ALA A 98 -3.80 4.83 3.13
CA ALA A 98 -3.85 5.66 1.96
C ALA A 98 -5.18 5.38 1.21
N THR A 99 -5.93 6.43 0.90
CA THR A 99 -7.08 6.38 -0.02
C THR A 99 -6.64 6.98 -1.34
N ILE A 100 -6.99 6.34 -2.45
CA ILE A 100 -6.62 6.82 -3.79
C ILE A 100 -7.89 7.21 -4.53
N ALA A 101 -7.92 8.43 -5.04
CA ALA A 101 -9.01 8.96 -5.85
C ALA A 101 -8.47 10.03 -6.80
N ASP A 102 -8.88 9.97 -8.07
CA ASP A 102 -8.52 10.95 -9.10
C ASP A 102 -7.01 11.23 -9.16
N ASP A 103 -6.17 10.19 -9.23
CA ASP A 103 -4.70 10.25 -9.24
C ASP A 103 -4.05 10.85 -7.96
N LEU A 104 -4.83 11.04 -6.89
CA LEU A 104 -4.37 11.60 -5.62
C LEU A 104 -4.39 10.56 -4.51
N ILE A 105 -3.39 10.64 -3.62
CA ILE A 105 -3.27 9.79 -2.45
C ILE A 105 -3.54 10.62 -1.18
N TYR A 106 -4.52 10.20 -0.40
CA TYR A 106 -4.93 10.84 0.85
C TYR A 106 -4.57 9.95 2.03
N PHE A 107 -3.86 10.50 3.01
CA PHE A 107 -3.53 9.83 4.26
C PHE A 107 -3.64 10.84 5.41
N THR A 108 -3.84 10.34 6.62
CA THR A 108 -3.78 11.18 7.83
C THR A 108 -2.52 10.85 8.61
N CYS A 109 -1.97 11.87 9.26
CA CYS A 109 -0.83 11.78 10.14
C CYS A 109 -1.21 12.37 11.50
N SER A 110 -0.74 11.75 12.58
CA SER A 110 -0.86 12.26 13.95
C SER A 110 0.38 13.01 14.39
#